data_AF-A0A3M4L4G7-F1
#
_entry.id   AF-A0A3M4L4G7-F1
#
_cell.length_a   1.000
_cell.length_b   1.000
_cell.length_c   1.000
_cell.angle_alpha   90.00
_cell.angle_beta   90.00
_cell.angle_gamma   90.00
#
_symmetry.space_group_name_H-M   'P 1'
#
loop_
_entity.id
_entity.type
_entity.pdbx_description
1 polymer ?
#
loop_
_entity_poly.entity_id
_entity_poly.type
_entity_poly.pdbx_seq_one_letter_code
_entity_poly.pdbx_strand_id
1 'polypeptide(L)'
;MSDNALTAGETSLVTITFSEAVSGFTNADLSVPNGTLSAVSSSDGGITWTATYTPNANVADTTNVITLNNTGVTDLAGNIGSGTTDSGNFTIATQQPTATVVVADSALSVGETSLVTITFSEAVSGFNNADLTVENGTLSAVSSSDGGITWIATFTPNANVTDASNLVTLDNTGFTNAPGNAGSGITSSNNYAIDTLRPTATIVVADNALAVGETSLVTITFSEAVSGFTNADLSVANGTLSAVSSSDGGITWTATLTPTAGITSASNSVTLNNGGVTDLAGNVGSGLTLSNNYTIDQTRPTASIVIADNALSAGETSLVTITFSEAVSGFDNSDLNVPNGTLSTVSSNDGGITWTATFTPNANVNASTGQISLNSAGVTDLAGNAGSGIISSGSFTVDTTRPSATIVVADNALSAGETTLVTFTFSQAVSGFSNADLSVANGTLSTVSSSDGGSTWTATFTQNANVTDASNLITLDNTGVTNASGSTGSGTTASNNYTIDTQRPTATITVANPNLAIGQTSPSASA
;
A
#
# COMPACT_ATOMS: atom_id res chain seq x y z
N MET A 1 -26.28 -66.25 -61.68
CA MET A 1 -26.19 -65.67 -60.32
C MET A 1 -27.58 -65.27 -59.88
N SER A 2 -27.92 -65.39 -58.60
CA SER A 2 -29.26 -65.03 -58.09
C SER A 2 -29.48 -63.52 -57.99
N ASP A 3 -28.40 -62.79 -57.76
CA ASP A 3 -28.33 -61.33 -57.81
C ASP A 3 -27.16 -60.92 -58.72
N ASN A 4 -27.38 -59.89 -59.53
CA ASN A 4 -26.42 -59.36 -60.49
C ASN A 4 -26.03 -57.89 -60.23
N ALA A 5 -26.46 -57.30 -59.11
CA ALA A 5 -26.08 -55.95 -58.70
C ALA A 5 -25.75 -55.92 -57.21
N LEU A 6 -24.48 -56.13 -56.88
CA LEU A 6 -24.02 -56.32 -55.51
C LEU A 6 -23.52 -55.03 -54.86
N THR A 7 -24.04 -54.71 -53.67
CA THR A 7 -23.61 -53.60 -52.81
C THR A 7 -22.85 -54.11 -51.59
N ALA A 8 -22.36 -53.20 -50.74
CA ALA A 8 -21.54 -53.58 -49.58
C ALA A 8 -22.32 -54.46 -48.60
N GLY A 9 -21.75 -55.62 -48.25
CA GLY A 9 -22.35 -56.59 -47.33
C GLY A 9 -23.28 -57.62 -48.00
N GLU A 10 -23.58 -57.47 -49.28
CA GLU A 10 -24.39 -58.44 -50.02
C GLU A 10 -23.56 -59.63 -50.54
N THR A 11 -24.23 -60.73 -50.84
CA THR A 11 -23.65 -61.93 -51.48
C THR A 11 -24.63 -62.47 -52.52
N SER A 12 -24.12 -63.17 -53.54
CA SER A 12 -24.96 -63.76 -54.60
C SER A 12 -24.71 -65.26 -54.71
N LEU A 13 -25.77 -66.04 -54.90
CA LEU A 13 -25.64 -67.47 -55.20
C LEU A 13 -25.25 -67.64 -56.68
N VAL A 14 -24.13 -68.30 -56.92
CA VAL A 14 -23.67 -68.71 -58.24
C VAL A 14 -24.07 -70.16 -58.48
N THR A 15 -24.76 -70.41 -59.59
CA THR A 15 -25.17 -71.75 -60.03
C THR A 15 -24.51 -72.03 -61.37
N ILE A 16 -23.78 -73.14 -61.43
CA ILE A 16 -23.15 -73.67 -62.64
C ILE A 16 -23.85 -75.00 -62.95
N THR A 17 -24.41 -75.14 -64.15
CA THR A 17 -25.12 -76.35 -64.57
C THR A 17 -24.43 -76.92 -65.79
N PHE A 18 -24.02 -78.17 -65.68
CA PHE A 18 -23.47 -78.95 -66.79
C PHE A 18 -24.59 -79.72 -67.49
N SER A 19 -24.39 -80.07 -68.77
CA SER A 19 -25.34 -80.90 -69.52
C SER A 19 -25.38 -82.36 -69.07
N GLU A 20 -24.37 -82.79 -68.30
CA GLU A 20 -24.24 -84.12 -67.71
C GLU A 20 -23.41 -84.04 -66.41
N ALA A 21 -23.32 -85.14 -65.67
CA ALA A 21 -22.57 -85.18 -64.43
C ALA A 21 -21.06 -85.09 -64.68
N VAL A 22 -20.39 -84.18 -63.97
CA VAL A 22 -18.94 -83.96 -64.08
C VAL A 22 -18.19 -84.27 -62.79
N SER A 23 -16.90 -84.54 -62.94
CA SER A 23 -15.91 -84.73 -61.88
C SER A 23 -14.71 -83.79 -62.09
N GLY A 24 -13.94 -83.56 -61.01
CA GLY A 24 -12.74 -82.71 -61.05
C GLY A 24 -13.00 -81.21 -60.95
N PHE A 25 -14.24 -80.74 -61.09
CA PHE A 25 -14.58 -79.32 -60.97
C PHE A 25 -14.32 -78.77 -59.56
N THR A 26 -13.51 -77.71 -59.49
CA THR A 26 -13.19 -76.98 -58.27
C THR A 26 -13.17 -75.46 -58.52
N ASN A 27 -13.02 -74.66 -57.46
CA ASN A 27 -12.84 -73.21 -57.61
C ASN A 27 -11.59 -72.83 -58.41
N ALA A 28 -10.58 -73.71 -58.53
CA ALA A 28 -9.37 -73.44 -59.32
C ALA A 28 -9.66 -73.35 -60.83
N ASP A 29 -10.80 -73.89 -61.28
CA ASP A 29 -11.25 -73.81 -62.66
C ASP A 29 -12.00 -72.51 -62.95
N LEU A 30 -12.22 -71.65 -61.95
CA LEU A 30 -12.96 -70.39 -62.06
C LEU A 30 -12.03 -69.18 -61.94
N SER A 31 -12.13 -68.26 -62.89
CA SER A 31 -11.63 -66.89 -62.74
C SER A 31 -12.72 -66.03 -62.11
N VAL A 32 -12.43 -65.43 -60.96
CA VAL A 32 -13.40 -64.71 -60.13
C VAL A 32 -12.92 -63.27 -59.95
N PRO A 33 -13.36 -62.30 -60.78
CA PRO A 33 -12.96 -60.91 -60.60
C PRO A 33 -13.62 -60.31 -59.35
N ASN A 34 -12.90 -59.39 -58.70
CA ASN A 34 -13.41 -58.46 -57.69
C ASN A 34 -14.19 -59.10 -56.52
N GLY A 35 -13.92 -60.36 -56.19
CA GLY A 35 -14.58 -61.05 -55.11
C GLY A 35 -14.01 -62.44 -54.88
N THR A 36 -14.72 -63.22 -54.07
CA THR A 36 -14.38 -64.60 -53.75
C THR A 36 -15.60 -65.49 -53.89
N LEU A 37 -15.36 -66.77 -54.13
CA LEU A 37 -16.39 -67.81 -54.08
C LEU A 37 -16.15 -68.71 -52.87
N SER A 38 -17.23 -69.10 -52.20
CA SER A 38 -17.19 -70.28 -51.33
C SER A 38 -16.80 -71.52 -52.12
N ALA A 39 -16.45 -72.61 -51.43
CA ALA A 39 -16.21 -73.89 -52.07
C ALA A 39 -17.42 -74.30 -52.95
N VAL A 40 -17.15 -74.68 -54.20
CA VAL A 40 -18.20 -75.23 -55.08
C VAL A 40 -18.69 -76.56 -54.52
N SER A 41 -20.01 -76.76 -54.51
CA SER A 41 -20.63 -78.00 -54.02
C SER A 41 -21.78 -78.42 -54.92
N SER A 42 -21.98 -79.73 -55.06
CA SER A 42 -23.09 -80.33 -55.81
C SER A 42 -23.86 -81.30 -54.92
N SER A 43 -25.18 -81.32 -55.08
CA SER A 43 -26.09 -82.23 -54.36
C SER A 43 -26.81 -83.22 -55.28
N ASP A 44 -26.65 -83.09 -56.60
CA ASP A 44 -27.32 -83.89 -57.63
C ASP A 44 -26.35 -84.82 -58.37
N GLY A 45 -25.20 -85.12 -57.76
CA GLY A 45 -24.21 -86.04 -58.32
C GLY A 45 -23.32 -85.41 -59.40
N GLY A 46 -23.17 -84.09 -59.41
CA GLY A 46 -22.20 -83.38 -60.26
C GLY A 46 -22.80 -82.67 -61.48
N ILE A 47 -24.12 -82.51 -61.57
CA ILE A 47 -24.78 -81.80 -62.68
C ILE A 47 -24.87 -80.30 -62.35
N THR A 48 -25.35 -79.97 -61.15
CA THR A 48 -25.50 -78.60 -60.68
C THR A 48 -24.54 -78.34 -59.52
N TRP A 49 -23.78 -77.27 -59.64
CA TRP A 49 -22.84 -76.81 -58.63
C TRP A 49 -23.21 -75.42 -58.17
N THR A 50 -23.13 -75.21 -56.86
CA THR A 50 -23.40 -73.91 -56.24
C THR A 50 -22.24 -73.42 -55.41
N ALA A 51 -22.03 -72.10 -55.43
CA ALA A 51 -21.12 -71.38 -54.55
C ALA A 51 -21.70 -70.00 -54.23
N THR A 52 -21.35 -69.43 -53.08
CA THR A 52 -21.71 -68.06 -52.71
C THR A 52 -20.59 -67.12 -53.15
N TYR A 53 -20.92 -66.12 -53.96
CA TYR A 53 -20.03 -65.04 -54.33
C TYR A 53 -20.13 -63.89 -53.33
N THR A 54 -18.99 -63.48 -52.80
CA THR A 54 -18.85 -62.32 -51.93
C THR A 54 -17.96 -61.29 -52.62
N PRO A 55 -18.47 -60.08 -52.95
CA PRO A 55 -17.67 -59.04 -53.57
C PRO A 55 -16.59 -58.53 -52.60
N ASN A 56 -15.47 -58.08 -53.15
CA ASN A 56 -14.47 -57.35 -52.38
C ASN A 56 -15.05 -56.00 -51.92
N ALA A 57 -14.63 -55.53 -50.76
CA ALA A 57 -14.96 -54.18 -50.30
C ALA A 57 -14.27 -53.12 -51.18
N ASN A 58 -14.85 -51.92 -51.25
CA ASN A 58 -14.29 -50.77 -51.95
C ASN A 58 -14.05 -50.99 -53.47
N VAL A 59 -15.02 -51.62 -54.13
CA VAL A 59 -15.01 -51.83 -55.58
C VAL A 59 -16.21 -51.12 -56.20
N ALA A 60 -15.96 -50.41 -57.30
CA ALA A 60 -16.97 -49.93 -58.21
C ALA A 60 -16.63 -50.45 -59.62
N ASP A 61 -17.30 -51.51 -60.06
CA ASP A 61 -17.08 -52.15 -61.36
C ASP A 61 -18.43 -52.57 -61.96
N THR A 62 -18.67 -52.17 -63.21
CA THR A 62 -19.93 -52.44 -63.91
C THR A 62 -19.84 -53.63 -64.87
N THR A 63 -18.67 -54.25 -65.00
CA THR A 63 -18.34 -55.22 -66.06
C THR A 63 -17.71 -56.52 -65.54
N ASN A 64 -18.31 -57.15 -64.52
CA ASN A 64 -17.76 -58.38 -63.93
C ASN A 64 -18.33 -59.63 -64.59
N VAL A 65 -17.47 -60.61 -64.86
CA VAL A 65 -17.82 -61.93 -65.43
C VAL A 65 -17.01 -63.02 -64.72
N ILE A 66 -17.67 -64.08 -64.25
CA ILE A 66 -16.99 -65.29 -63.78
C ILE A 66 -16.78 -66.20 -64.99
N THR A 67 -15.53 -66.61 -65.22
CA THR A 67 -15.17 -67.47 -66.34
C THR A 67 -14.76 -68.85 -65.84
N LEU A 68 -15.45 -69.89 -66.30
CA LEU A 68 -15.08 -71.29 -66.12
C LEU A 68 -14.11 -71.72 -67.22
N ASN A 69 -12.96 -72.27 -66.84
CA ASN A 69 -12.07 -73.02 -67.73
C ASN A 69 -12.54 -74.48 -67.80
N ASN A 70 -13.16 -74.86 -68.91
CA ASN A 70 -13.75 -76.19 -69.06
C ASN A 70 -12.69 -77.31 -69.14
N THR A 71 -11.41 -76.98 -69.34
CA THR A 71 -10.34 -78.00 -69.44
C THR A 71 -10.00 -78.68 -68.10
N GLY A 72 -10.43 -78.11 -66.97
CA GLY A 72 -10.30 -78.72 -65.64
C GLY A 72 -11.45 -79.67 -65.27
N VAL A 73 -12.49 -79.75 -66.10
CA VAL A 73 -13.71 -80.51 -65.83
C VAL A 73 -13.78 -81.76 -66.73
N THR A 74 -14.09 -82.92 -66.16
CA THR A 74 -14.19 -84.20 -66.90
C THR A 74 -15.54 -84.87 -66.64
N ASP A 75 -16.21 -85.36 -67.68
CA ASP A 75 -17.42 -86.16 -67.50
C ASP A 75 -17.14 -87.54 -66.88
N LEU A 76 -18.18 -88.33 -66.61
CA LEU A 76 -18.05 -89.65 -66.01
C LEU A 76 -17.43 -90.71 -66.95
N ALA A 77 -17.43 -90.46 -68.26
CA ALA A 77 -16.81 -91.31 -69.28
C ALA A 77 -15.33 -90.97 -69.52
N GLY A 78 -14.82 -89.90 -68.90
CA GLY A 78 -13.43 -89.46 -69.01
C GLY A 78 -13.16 -88.43 -70.10
N ASN A 79 -14.19 -87.83 -70.72
CA ASN A 79 -14.00 -86.76 -71.71
C ASN A 79 -13.73 -85.44 -70.99
N ILE A 80 -12.61 -84.79 -71.36
CA ILE A 80 -12.21 -83.48 -70.81
C ILE A 80 -12.92 -82.36 -71.59
N GLY A 81 -13.45 -81.37 -70.87
CA GLY A 81 -14.07 -80.19 -71.49
C GLY A 81 -13.08 -79.33 -72.29
N SER A 82 -13.60 -78.37 -73.07
CA SER A 82 -12.78 -77.48 -73.91
C SER A 82 -13.26 -76.04 -73.86
N GLY A 83 -12.32 -75.11 -74.04
CA GLY A 83 -12.58 -73.67 -74.04
C GLY A 83 -12.98 -73.12 -72.67
N THR A 84 -13.72 -72.01 -72.70
CA THR A 84 -14.23 -71.34 -71.51
C THR A 84 -15.74 -71.16 -71.58
N THR A 85 -16.36 -70.93 -70.42
CA THR A 85 -17.76 -70.56 -70.32
C THR A 85 -17.91 -69.39 -69.36
N ASP A 86 -18.57 -68.34 -69.81
CA ASP A 86 -18.72 -67.10 -69.06
C ASP A 86 -20.10 -67.04 -68.40
N SER A 87 -20.15 -66.45 -67.21
CA SER A 87 -21.41 -66.02 -66.61
C SER A 87 -22.02 -64.86 -67.40
N GLY A 88 -23.28 -64.52 -67.09
CA GLY A 88 -23.78 -63.17 -67.40
C GLY A 88 -22.98 -62.09 -66.66
N ASN A 89 -23.04 -60.86 -67.18
CA ASN A 89 -22.43 -59.70 -66.51
C ASN A 89 -23.12 -59.41 -65.18
N PHE A 90 -22.35 -58.94 -64.19
CA PHE A 90 -22.85 -58.40 -62.94
C PHE A 90 -22.07 -57.16 -62.51
N THR A 91 -22.72 -56.29 -61.72
CA THR A 91 -22.13 -55.06 -61.22
C THR A 91 -21.79 -55.20 -59.74
N ILE A 92 -20.71 -54.55 -59.33
CA ILE A 92 -20.27 -54.44 -57.94
C ILE A 92 -20.17 -52.96 -57.61
N ALA A 93 -20.89 -52.53 -56.60
CA ALA A 93 -20.88 -51.17 -56.07
C ALA A 93 -20.72 -51.25 -54.55
N THR A 94 -19.54 -51.69 -54.09
CA THR A 94 -19.17 -51.78 -52.66
C THR A 94 -18.28 -50.63 -52.19
N GLN A 95 -18.00 -49.67 -53.07
CA GLN A 95 -17.32 -48.42 -52.71
C GLN A 95 -18.18 -47.64 -51.71
N GLN A 96 -17.60 -47.39 -50.54
CA GLN A 96 -18.19 -46.58 -49.48
C GLN A 96 -17.77 -45.11 -49.64
N PRO A 97 -18.63 -44.15 -49.27
CA PRO A 97 -18.29 -42.74 -49.27
C PRO A 97 -17.21 -42.42 -48.22
N THR A 98 -16.34 -41.47 -48.53
CA THR A 98 -15.34 -40.90 -47.60
C THR A 98 -15.57 -39.41 -47.45
N ALA A 99 -15.02 -38.80 -46.39
CA ALA A 99 -15.21 -37.39 -46.08
C ALA A 99 -13.91 -36.71 -45.64
N THR A 100 -13.83 -35.40 -45.85
CA THR A 100 -12.90 -34.50 -45.16
C THR A 100 -13.68 -33.44 -44.39
N VAL A 101 -13.14 -32.98 -43.26
CA VAL A 101 -13.71 -31.90 -42.46
C VAL A 101 -12.64 -30.82 -42.30
N VAL A 102 -12.99 -29.57 -42.56
CA VAL A 102 -12.08 -28.42 -42.43
C VAL A 102 -12.75 -27.30 -41.66
N VAL A 103 -12.10 -26.82 -40.61
CA VAL A 103 -12.45 -25.59 -39.89
C VAL A 103 -11.59 -24.47 -40.47
N ALA A 104 -12.23 -23.46 -41.08
CA ALA A 104 -11.54 -22.45 -41.87
C ALA A 104 -10.61 -21.55 -41.05
N ASP A 105 -11.11 -21.04 -39.92
CA ASP A 105 -10.32 -20.36 -38.90
C ASP A 105 -9.92 -21.33 -37.79
N SER A 106 -8.61 -21.45 -37.56
CA SER A 106 -8.03 -22.37 -36.57
C SER A 106 -7.68 -21.70 -35.24
N ALA A 107 -7.98 -20.42 -35.05
CA ALA A 107 -7.76 -19.72 -33.77
C ALA A 107 -8.90 -18.74 -33.52
N LEU A 108 -9.84 -19.12 -32.65
CA LEU A 108 -11.04 -18.33 -32.39
C LEU A 108 -10.98 -17.60 -31.07
N SER A 109 -11.27 -16.30 -31.13
CA SER A 109 -11.43 -15.41 -29.98
C SER A 109 -12.91 -15.12 -29.66
N VAL A 110 -13.16 -14.35 -28.60
CA VAL A 110 -14.49 -14.02 -28.11
C VAL A 110 -15.32 -13.28 -29.17
N GLY A 111 -16.48 -13.87 -29.50
CA GLY A 111 -17.41 -13.29 -30.47
C GLY A 111 -17.09 -13.61 -31.93
N GLU A 112 -16.01 -14.35 -32.20
CA GLU A 112 -15.72 -14.86 -33.54
C GLU A 112 -16.53 -16.13 -33.86
N THR A 113 -16.61 -16.44 -35.15
CA THR A 113 -17.22 -17.66 -35.69
C THR A 113 -16.40 -18.15 -36.87
N SER A 114 -16.37 -19.46 -37.10
CA SER A 114 -15.62 -20.06 -38.22
C SER A 114 -16.54 -20.86 -39.14
N LEU A 115 -16.21 -20.94 -40.42
CA LEU A 115 -16.92 -21.81 -41.35
C LEU A 115 -16.34 -23.23 -41.26
N VAL A 116 -17.20 -24.22 -41.05
CA VAL A 116 -16.84 -25.64 -41.13
C VAL A 116 -17.35 -26.21 -42.44
N THR A 117 -16.45 -26.83 -43.20
CA THR A 117 -16.74 -27.45 -44.49
C THR A 117 -16.51 -28.95 -44.41
N ILE A 118 -17.54 -29.72 -44.73
CA ILE A 118 -17.48 -31.17 -44.88
C ILE A 118 -17.58 -31.49 -46.37
N THR A 119 -16.62 -32.23 -46.91
CA THR A 119 -16.62 -32.62 -48.31
C THR A 119 -16.58 -34.13 -48.44
N PHE A 120 -17.62 -34.70 -49.05
CA PHE A 120 -17.71 -36.12 -49.35
C PHE A 120 -17.08 -36.44 -50.70
N SER A 121 -16.60 -37.68 -50.88
CA SER A 121 -16.08 -38.16 -52.17
C SER A 121 -17.15 -38.31 -53.25
N GLU A 122 -18.42 -38.34 -52.85
CA GLU A 122 -19.60 -38.45 -53.70
C GLU A 122 -20.84 -37.92 -52.93
N ALA A 123 -21.98 -37.80 -53.60
CA ALA A 123 -23.20 -37.34 -52.94
C ALA A 123 -23.71 -38.37 -51.91
N VAL A 124 -24.05 -37.88 -50.70
CA VAL A 124 -24.56 -38.72 -49.62
C VAL A 124 -25.98 -38.32 -49.19
N SER A 125 -26.68 -39.27 -48.57
CA SER A 125 -27.99 -39.09 -47.95
C SER A 125 -27.95 -39.53 -46.48
N GLY A 126 -28.80 -38.95 -45.63
CA GLY A 126 -28.85 -39.24 -44.19
C GLY A 126 -27.97 -38.34 -43.31
N PHE A 127 -26.93 -37.72 -43.88
CA PHE A 127 -26.02 -36.84 -43.15
C PHE A 127 -26.75 -35.65 -42.51
N ASN A 128 -26.49 -35.42 -41.22
CA ASN A 128 -26.99 -34.29 -40.45
C ASN A 128 -26.09 -33.97 -39.23
N ASN A 129 -26.44 -32.97 -38.43
CA ASN A 129 -25.63 -32.56 -37.26
C ASN A 129 -25.47 -33.66 -36.17
N ALA A 130 -26.36 -34.65 -36.10
CA ALA A 130 -26.23 -35.75 -35.12
C ALA A 130 -25.03 -36.66 -35.41
N ASP A 131 -24.53 -36.64 -36.65
CA ASP A 131 -23.33 -37.38 -37.06
C ASP A 131 -22.04 -36.63 -36.67
N LEU A 132 -22.15 -35.41 -36.11
CA LEU A 132 -21.02 -34.57 -35.74
C LEU A 132 -20.91 -34.44 -34.21
N THR A 133 -19.69 -34.61 -33.69
CA THR A 133 -19.31 -34.20 -32.34
C THR A 133 -18.38 -32.99 -32.43
N VAL A 134 -18.67 -31.97 -31.62
CA VAL A 134 -18.00 -30.66 -31.67
C VAL A 134 -17.44 -30.35 -30.28
N GLU A 135 -16.13 -30.19 -30.19
CA GLU A 135 -15.47 -29.79 -28.94
C GLU A 135 -15.56 -28.27 -28.75
N ASN A 136 -15.87 -27.86 -27.51
CA ASN A 136 -15.86 -26.46 -27.07
C ASN A 136 -16.62 -25.45 -27.96
N GLY A 137 -17.69 -25.89 -28.62
CA GLY A 137 -18.57 -25.00 -29.37
C GLY A 137 -19.81 -25.68 -29.93
N THR A 138 -20.48 -25.00 -30.84
CA THR A 138 -21.68 -25.49 -31.51
C THR A 138 -21.61 -25.22 -33.00
N LEU A 139 -22.35 -26.01 -33.80
CA LEU A 139 -22.53 -25.79 -35.22
C LEU A 139 -23.96 -25.34 -35.51
N SER A 140 -24.12 -24.44 -36.47
CA SER A 140 -25.41 -24.21 -37.12
C SER A 140 -25.89 -25.49 -37.82
N ALA A 141 -27.14 -25.50 -38.27
CA ALA A 141 -27.63 -26.56 -39.13
C ALA A 141 -26.72 -26.71 -40.36
N VAL A 142 -26.30 -27.95 -40.65
CA VAL A 142 -25.54 -28.24 -41.88
C VAL A 142 -26.43 -28.04 -43.10
N SER A 143 -25.86 -27.47 -44.17
CA SER A 143 -26.56 -27.27 -45.44
C SER A 143 -25.67 -27.57 -46.63
N SER A 144 -26.27 -28.10 -47.70
CA SER A 144 -25.60 -28.38 -48.97
C SER A 144 -26.35 -27.71 -50.12
N SER A 145 -25.59 -27.20 -51.10
CA SER A 145 -26.12 -26.58 -52.32
C SER A 145 -25.81 -27.37 -53.59
N ASP A 146 -25.07 -28.47 -53.49
CA ASP A 146 -24.56 -29.27 -54.61
C ASP A 146 -25.11 -30.69 -54.62
N GLY A 147 -26.22 -30.92 -53.90
CA GLY A 147 -26.89 -32.22 -53.86
C GLY A 147 -26.23 -33.23 -52.93
N GLY A 148 -25.48 -32.76 -51.93
CA GLY A 148 -24.97 -33.59 -50.83
C GLY A 148 -23.50 -33.95 -50.92
N ILE A 149 -22.70 -33.25 -51.74
CA ILE A 149 -21.24 -33.46 -51.84
C ILE A 149 -20.52 -32.56 -50.83
N THR A 150 -20.80 -31.27 -50.83
CA THR A 150 -20.25 -30.31 -49.87
C THR A 150 -21.34 -29.81 -48.94
N TRP A 151 -21.02 -29.83 -47.65
CA TRP A 151 -21.86 -29.31 -46.58
C TRP A 151 -21.12 -28.26 -45.78
N ILE A 152 -21.83 -27.21 -45.41
CA ILE A 152 -21.29 -26.13 -44.59
C ILE A 152 -22.13 -25.91 -43.34
N ALA A 153 -21.45 -25.51 -42.26
CA ALA A 153 -22.06 -25.00 -41.04
C ALA A 153 -21.17 -23.91 -40.43
N THR A 154 -21.78 -22.98 -39.70
CA THR A 154 -21.05 -21.98 -38.92
C THR A 154 -20.75 -22.55 -37.53
N PHE A 155 -19.48 -22.60 -37.16
CA PHE A 155 -19.00 -22.91 -35.82
C PHE A 155 -18.99 -21.65 -34.95
N THR A 156 -19.55 -21.77 -33.75
CA THR A 156 -19.52 -20.74 -32.70
C THR A 156 -18.87 -21.33 -31.44
N PRO A 157 -17.74 -20.78 -30.97
CA PRO A 157 -17.04 -21.27 -29.80
C PRO A 157 -17.86 -21.00 -28.52
N ASN A 158 -17.68 -21.85 -27.52
CA ASN A 158 -18.22 -21.63 -26.18
C ASN A 158 -17.53 -20.42 -25.53
N ALA A 159 -18.27 -19.67 -24.73
CA ALA A 159 -17.71 -18.53 -23.98
C ALA A 159 -16.88 -18.99 -22.77
N ASN A 160 -15.88 -18.20 -22.40
CA ASN A 160 -14.97 -18.42 -21.26
C ASN A 160 -14.22 -19.75 -21.32
N VAL A 161 -13.72 -20.12 -22.50
CA VAL A 161 -12.91 -21.31 -22.73
C VAL A 161 -11.55 -20.92 -23.28
N THR A 162 -10.50 -21.53 -22.74
CA THR A 162 -9.15 -21.50 -23.32
C THR A 162 -8.72 -22.95 -23.53
N ASP A 163 -8.63 -23.38 -24.79
CA ASP A 163 -8.22 -24.72 -25.17
C ASP A 163 -7.45 -24.68 -26.50
N ALA A 164 -6.21 -25.18 -26.49
CA ALA A 164 -5.33 -25.16 -27.65
C ALA A 164 -5.62 -26.30 -28.64
N SER A 165 -6.37 -27.32 -28.24
CA SER A 165 -6.58 -28.52 -29.04
C SER A 165 -8.04 -28.98 -29.07
N ASN A 166 -8.70 -28.69 -30.18
CA ASN A 166 -10.10 -29.04 -30.40
C ASN A 166 -10.28 -29.64 -31.80
N LEU A 167 -11.25 -30.55 -31.93
CA LEU A 167 -11.65 -31.17 -33.18
C LEU A 167 -13.16 -31.13 -33.40
N VAL A 168 -13.55 -31.16 -34.67
CA VAL A 168 -14.89 -31.60 -35.09
C VAL A 168 -14.70 -33.01 -35.63
N THR A 169 -15.45 -33.97 -35.09
CA THR A 169 -15.41 -35.36 -35.56
C THR A 169 -16.73 -35.74 -36.21
N LEU A 170 -16.64 -36.49 -37.30
CA LEU A 170 -17.74 -36.99 -38.11
C LEU A 170 -17.81 -38.51 -37.98
N ASP A 171 -18.96 -39.03 -37.54
CA ASP A 171 -19.31 -40.44 -37.64
C ASP A 171 -19.74 -40.78 -39.06
N ASN A 172 -18.88 -41.53 -39.76
CA ASN A 172 -19.13 -41.87 -41.15
C ASN A 172 -20.24 -42.93 -41.33
N THR A 173 -20.72 -43.55 -40.25
CA THR A 173 -21.76 -44.59 -40.31
C THR A 173 -23.18 -44.03 -40.44
N GLY A 174 -23.37 -42.72 -40.20
CA GLY A 174 -24.67 -42.05 -40.21
C GLY A 174 -25.24 -41.69 -41.60
N PHE A 175 -24.45 -41.83 -42.65
CA PHE A 175 -24.84 -41.49 -44.02
C PHE A 175 -24.51 -42.60 -45.01
N THR A 176 -25.24 -42.63 -46.12
CA THR A 176 -25.04 -43.59 -47.21
C THR A 176 -24.89 -42.87 -48.55
N ASN A 177 -24.18 -43.51 -49.49
CA ASN A 177 -24.18 -43.06 -50.87
C ASN A 177 -25.41 -43.58 -51.66
N ALA A 178 -25.47 -43.30 -52.97
CA ALA A 178 -26.60 -43.66 -53.81
C ALA A 178 -26.87 -45.18 -53.92
N PRO A 179 -25.84 -46.06 -54.00
CA PRO A 179 -26.02 -47.51 -53.86
C PRO A 179 -26.51 -47.99 -52.49
N GLY A 180 -26.55 -47.12 -51.47
CA GLY A 180 -26.96 -47.48 -50.11
C GLY A 180 -25.83 -47.96 -49.20
N ASN A 181 -24.57 -47.84 -49.63
CA ASN A 181 -23.42 -48.18 -48.77
C ASN A 181 -23.23 -47.09 -47.73
N ALA A 182 -23.24 -47.46 -46.45
CA ALA A 182 -22.84 -46.56 -45.36
C ALA A 182 -21.34 -46.23 -45.46
N GLY A 183 -20.94 -45.07 -44.97
CA GLY A 183 -19.52 -44.81 -44.68
C GLY A 183 -19.03 -45.63 -43.49
N SER A 184 -17.74 -45.53 -43.18
CA SER A 184 -17.12 -46.29 -42.08
C SER A 184 -16.12 -45.46 -41.29
N GLY A 185 -16.11 -45.67 -39.97
CA GLY A 185 -15.16 -45.05 -39.04
C GLY A 185 -15.45 -43.58 -38.72
N ILE A 186 -14.41 -42.87 -38.28
CA ILE A 186 -14.48 -41.46 -37.88
C ILE A 186 -13.54 -40.64 -38.77
N THR A 187 -14.01 -39.46 -39.20
CA THR A 187 -13.17 -38.43 -39.82
C THR A 187 -13.04 -37.25 -38.86
N SER A 188 -11.83 -36.79 -38.59
CA SER A 188 -11.57 -35.58 -37.79
C SER A 188 -11.22 -34.39 -38.67
N SER A 189 -11.54 -33.19 -38.19
CA SER A 189 -11.08 -31.94 -38.79
C SER A 189 -9.58 -31.69 -38.58
N ASN A 190 -9.07 -30.59 -39.15
CA ASN A 190 -7.89 -29.94 -38.60
C ASN A 190 -8.13 -29.46 -37.16
N ASN A 191 -7.05 -29.31 -36.40
CA ASN A 191 -7.10 -28.70 -35.07
C ASN A 191 -7.53 -27.23 -35.15
N TYR A 192 -8.28 -26.78 -34.15
CA TYR A 192 -8.51 -25.36 -33.88
C TYR A 192 -8.29 -25.06 -32.40
N ALA A 193 -7.75 -23.88 -32.10
CA ALA A 193 -7.63 -23.33 -30.77
C ALA A 193 -8.80 -22.39 -30.49
N ILE A 194 -9.23 -22.33 -29.23
CA ILE A 194 -10.25 -21.41 -28.74
C ILE A 194 -9.66 -20.67 -27.56
N ASP A 195 -9.79 -19.35 -27.59
CA ASP A 195 -9.56 -18.52 -26.42
C ASP A 195 -10.60 -17.42 -26.35
N THR A 196 -11.70 -17.69 -25.65
CA THR A 196 -12.81 -16.75 -25.44
C THR A 196 -12.84 -16.20 -24.03
N LEU A 197 -11.82 -16.49 -23.22
CA LEU A 197 -11.64 -15.86 -21.91
C LEU A 197 -11.15 -14.43 -22.14
N ARG A 198 -11.60 -13.49 -21.30
CA ARG A 198 -11.12 -12.10 -21.36
C ARG A 198 -10.10 -11.89 -20.25
N PRO A 199 -9.08 -11.05 -20.47
CA PRO A 199 -8.13 -10.74 -19.41
C PRO A 199 -8.83 -9.98 -18.27
N THR A 200 -8.55 -10.42 -17.05
CA THR A 200 -8.91 -9.74 -15.80
C THR A 200 -7.64 -9.27 -15.09
N ALA A 201 -7.76 -8.33 -14.15
CA ALA A 201 -6.61 -7.77 -13.45
C ALA A 201 -6.84 -7.60 -11.95
N THR A 202 -5.74 -7.58 -11.19
CA THR A 202 -5.67 -7.09 -9.81
C THR A 202 -4.60 -6.03 -9.69
N ILE A 203 -4.79 -5.02 -8.82
CA ILE A 203 -3.82 -3.94 -8.60
C ILE A 203 -3.51 -3.83 -7.11
N VAL A 204 -2.22 -3.75 -6.77
CA VAL A 204 -1.75 -3.56 -5.40
C VAL A 204 -0.80 -2.36 -5.34
N VAL A 205 -1.07 -1.44 -4.42
CA VAL A 205 -0.16 -0.37 -4.00
C VAL A 205 0.53 -0.85 -2.73
N ALA A 206 1.83 -1.13 -2.80
CA ALA A 206 2.57 -1.86 -1.77
C ALA A 206 2.65 -1.09 -0.44
N ASP A 207 3.16 0.14 -0.49
CA ASP A 207 3.05 1.10 0.59
C ASP A 207 1.81 1.97 0.37
N ASN A 208 0.87 1.93 1.29
CA ASN A 208 -0.44 2.56 1.17
C ASN A 208 -0.62 3.78 2.09
N ALA A 209 0.45 4.27 2.73
CA ALA A 209 0.41 5.49 3.52
C ALA A 209 1.63 6.36 3.18
N LEU A 210 1.49 7.25 2.21
CA LEU A 210 2.62 7.95 1.61
C LEU A 210 2.80 9.35 2.19
N ALA A 211 3.96 9.54 2.83
CA ALA A 211 4.43 10.79 3.40
C ALA A 211 5.31 11.60 2.40
N VAL A 212 5.69 12.82 2.79
CA VAL A 212 6.53 13.74 2.02
C VAL A 212 7.82 13.08 1.55
N GLY A 213 7.91 12.91 0.24
CA GLY A 213 9.09 12.39 -0.46
C GLY A 213 9.08 10.88 -0.66
N GLU A 214 8.05 10.19 -0.18
CA GLU A 214 7.88 8.76 -0.39
C GLU A 214 7.25 8.43 -1.75
N THR A 215 7.45 7.19 -2.17
CA THR A 215 6.88 6.62 -3.40
C THR A 215 6.51 5.17 -3.13
N SER A 216 5.50 4.65 -3.83
CA SER A 216 5.06 3.26 -3.68
C SER A 216 5.27 2.45 -4.95
N LEU A 217 5.56 1.15 -4.82
CA LEU A 217 5.48 0.23 -5.95
C LEU A 217 4.02 -0.14 -6.20
N VAL A 218 3.54 0.06 -7.43
CA VAL A 218 2.25 -0.44 -7.90
C VAL A 218 2.50 -1.67 -8.75
N THR A 219 1.81 -2.75 -8.41
CA THR A 219 1.84 -4.02 -9.15
C THR A 219 0.45 -4.31 -9.71
N ILE A 220 0.38 -4.49 -11.02
CA ILE A 220 -0.81 -4.94 -11.76
C ILE A 220 -0.52 -6.37 -12.21
N THR A 221 -1.43 -7.30 -11.92
CA THR A 221 -1.33 -8.70 -12.35
C THR A 221 -2.56 -9.07 -13.15
N PHE A 222 -2.35 -9.53 -14.38
CA PHE A 222 -3.42 -10.02 -15.25
C PHE A 222 -3.62 -11.53 -15.10
N SER A 223 -4.81 -12.03 -15.42
CA SER A 223 -5.12 -13.47 -15.42
C SER A 223 -4.42 -14.23 -16.54
N GLU A 224 -3.95 -13.52 -17.56
CA GLU A 224 -3.28 -14.03 -18.75
C GLU A 224 -2.43 -12.92 -19.38
N ALA A 225 -1.61 -13.26 -20.38
CA ALA A 225 -0.65 -12.33 -20.95
C ALA A 225 -1.37 -11.29 -21.79
N VAL A 226 -1.10 -10.00 -21.52
CA VAL A 226 -1.70 -8.90 -22.26
C VAL A 226 -0.68 -8.12 -23.09
N SER A 227 -1.18 -7.51 -24.17
CA SER A 227 -0.42 -6.61 -25.03
C SER A 227 -1.06 -5.22 -25.06
N GLY A 228 -0.29 -4.21 -25.44
CA GLY A 228 -0.80 -2.83 -25.60
C GLY A 228 -1.09 -2.06 -24.31
N PHE A 229 -0.92 -2.66 -23.13
CA PHE A 229 -1.15 -1.99 -21.86
C PHE A 229 -0.14 -0.85 -21.60
N THR A 230 -0.64 0.34 -21.28
CA THR A 230 0.16 1.53 -21.01
C THR A 230 -0.44 2.36 -19.87
N ASN A 231 0.26 3.42 -19.45
CA ASN A 231 -0.28 4.38 -18.48
C ASN A 231 -1.55 5.10 -18.97
N ALA A 232 -1.87 5.10 -20.27
CA ALA A 232 -3.10 5.71 -20.78
C ALA A 232 -4.36 4.94 -20.34
N ASP A 233 -4.20 3.67 -19.98
CA ASP A 233 -5.28 2.80 -19.48
C ASP A 233 -5.51 2.98 -17.98
N LEU A 234 -4.67 3.77 -17.31
CA LEU A 234 -4.67 4.00 -15.87
C LEU A 234 -5.09 5.42 -15.53
N SER A 235 -5.92 5.54 -14.49
CA SER A 235 -6.19 6.79 -13.79
C SER A 235 -5.66 6.70 -12.35
N VAL A 236 -4.91 7.71 -11.92
CA VAL A 236 -4.23 7.73 -10.62
C VAL A 236 -4.71 8.94 -9.83
N ALA A 237 -5.41 8.69 -8.72
CA ALA A 237 -5.90 9.78 -7.87
C ALA A 237 -4.73 10.44 -7.11
N ASN A 238 -4.60 11.75 -7.20
CA ASN A 238 -3.60 12.54 -6.44
C ASN A 238 -2.15 12.05 -6.56
N GLY A 239 -1.77 11.46 -7.70
CA GLY A 239 -0.41 11.00 -7.95
C GLY A 239 -0.14 10.74 -9.42
N THR A 240 1.08 10.33 -9.74
CA THR A 240 1.49 9.90 -11.07
C THR A 240 2.19 8.55 -10.99
N LEU A 241 2.22 7.81 -12.10
CA LEU A 241 2.98 6.58 -12.24
C LEU A 241 4.17 6.80 -13.17
N SER A 242 5.29 6.14 -12.88
CA SER A 242 6.31 5.89 -13.89
C SER A 242 5.73 5.08 -15.06
N ALA A 243 6.50 4.95 -16.15
CA ALA A 243 6.14 4.03 -17.23
C ALA A 243 5.91 2.62 -16.67
N VAL A 244 4.77 2.02 -17.02
CA VAL A 244 4.51 0.62 -16.69
C VAL A 244 5.48 -0.29 -17.45
N SER A 245 5.98 -1.32 -16.78
CA SER A 245 6.89 -2.30 -17.39
C SER A 245 6.59 -3.71 -16.93
N SER A 246 6.79 -4.68 -17.83
CA SER A 246 6.66 -6.12 -17.56
C SER A 246 7.95 -6.83 -17.97
N SER A 247 8.30 -7.88 -17.22
CA SER A 247 9.45 -8.76 -17.47
C SER A 247 9.06 -10.22 -17.70
N ASP A 248 7.76 -10.53 -17.65
CA ASP A 248 7.21 -11.88 -17.71
C ASP A 248 6.28 -12.09 -18.93
N GLY A 249 6.46 -11.27 -19.96
CA GLY A 249 5.69 -11.39 -21.20
C GLY A 249 4.28 -10.80 -21.12
N GLY A 250 4.01 -9.92 -20.16
CA GLY A 250 2.76 -9.16 -20.06
C GLY A 250 1.78 -9.67 -19.01
N ILE A 251 2.19 -10.55 -18.10
CA ILE A 251 1.34 -11.04 -16.99
C ILE A 251 1.37 -10.04 -15.83
N THR A 252 2.57 -9.64 -15.40
CA THR A 252 2.78 -8.72 -14.30
C THR A 252 3.41 -7.44 -14.80
N TRP A 253 2.81 -6.32 -14.41
CA TRP A 253 3.28 -4.98 -14.72
C TRP A 253 3.53 -4.19 -13.45
N THR A 254 4.63 -3.43 -13.45
CA THR A 254 5.01 -2.60 -12.31
C THR A 254 5.25 -1.16 -12.72
N ALA A 255 4.96 -0.24 -11.80
CA ALA A 255 5.28 1.18 -11.91
C ALA A 255 5.46 1.79 -10.52
N THR A 256 6.22 2.87 -10.44
CA THR A 256 6.39 3.65 -9.20
C THR A 256 5.34 4.75 -9.13
N LEU A 257 4.55 4.75 -8.07
CA LEU A 257 3.59 5.80 -7.70
C LEU A 257 4.29 6.91 -6.94
N THR A 258 4.17 8.14 -7.45
CA THR A 258 4.63 9.36 -6.79
C THR A 258 3.42 10.23 -6.45
N PRO A 259 3.15 10.49 -5.15
CA PRO A 259 2.08 11.40 -4.74
C PRO A 259 2.27 12.82 -5.26
N THR A 260 1.17 13.52 -5.49
CA THR A 260 1.19 14.95 -5.83
C THR A 260 1.62 15.75 -4.60
N ALA A 261 2.64 16.60 -4.73
CA ALA A 261 3.13 17.41 -3.62
C ALA A 261 2.05 18.35 -3.05
N GLY A 262 2.03 18.52 -1.73
CA GLY A 262 1.11 19.42 -1.02
C GLY A 262 -0.34 18.93 -0.92
N ILE A 263 -0.64 17.68 -1.31
CA ILE A 263 -1.95 17.08 -1.15
C ILE A 263 -2.00 16.24 0.13
N THR A 264 -3.10 16.34 0.86
CA THR A 264 -3.46 15.42 1.93
C THR A 264 -4.81 14.79 1.59
N SER A 265 -4.88 13.47 1.51
CA SER A 265 -6.09 12.73 1.14
C SER A 265 -6.12 11.36 1.82
N ALA A 266 -7.23 11.09 2.52
CA ALA A 266 -7.46 9.81 3.19
C ALA A 266 -7.95 8.69 2.26
N SER A 267 -8.35 9.01 1.02
CA SER A 267 -8.80 7.99 0.08
C SER A 267 -8.42 8.28 -1.37
N ASN A 268 -7.71 7.31 -1.96
CA ASN A 268 -7.20 7.35 -3.32
C ASN A 268 -7.10 5.92 -3.86
N SER A 269 -7.19 5.76 -5.17
CA SER A 269 -7.01 4.47 -5.85
C SER A 269 -6.39 4.65 -7.22
N VAL A 270 -5.62 3.65 -7.65
CA VAL A 270 -5.27 3.47 -9.06
C VAL A 270 -6.41 2.70 -9.71
N THR A 271 -6.93 3.23 -10.82
CA THR A 271 -8.02 2.61 -11.58
C THR A 271 -7.51 2.21 -12.95
N LEU A 272 -7.70 0.95 -13.31
CA LEU A 272 -7.47 0.43 -14.66
C LEU A 272 -8.79 0.35 -15.42
N ASN A 273 -8.82 0.90 -16.63
CA ASN A 273 -9.85 0.61 -17.60
C ASN A 273 -9.49 -0.65 -18.40
N ASN A 274 -10.11 -1.78 -18.05
CA ASN A 274 -9.80 -3.06 -18.71
C ASN A 274 -10.19 -3.06 -20.19
N GLY A 275 -11.05 -2.13 -20.65
CA GLY A 275 -11.38 -1.99 -22.06
C GLY A 275 -10.23 -1.48 -22.94
N GLY A 276 -9.15 -0.97 -22.34
CA GLY A 276 -7.91 -0.61 -23.06
C GLY A 276 -6.91 -1.75 -23.19
N VAL A 277 -7.17 -2.90 -22.56
CA VAL A 277 -6.25 -4.02 -22.49
C VAL A 277 -6.76 -5.18 -23.34
N THR A 278 -5.85 -5.82 -24.08
CA THR A 278 -6.17 -6.98 -24.94
C THR A 278 -5.18 -8.11 -24.64
N ASP A 279 -5.66 -9.35 -24.56
CA ASP A 279 -4.78 -10.51 -24.46
C ASP A 279 -4.08 -10.84 -25.79
N LEU A 280 -3.43 -12.00 -25.87
CA LEU A 280 -2.74 -12.46 -27.09
C LEU A 280 -3.68 -13.07 -28.15
N ALA A 281 -4.87 -13.52 -27.76
CA ALA A 281 -5.88 -14.02 -28.67
C ALA A 281 -6.75 -12.90 -29.28
N GLY A 282 -6.63 -11.67 -28.78
CA GLY A 282 -7.38 -10.51 -29.25
C GLY A 282 -8.61 -10.18 -28.40
N ASN A 283 -8.81 -10.85 -27.27
CA ASN A 283 -9.94 -10.54 -26.40
C ASN A 283 -9.68 -9.27 -25.60
N VAL A 284 -10.50 -8.26 -25.86
CA VAL A 284 -10.47 -7.01 -25.09
C VAL A 284 -11.04 -7.26 -23.69
N GLY A 285 -10.38 -6.73 -22.65
CA GLY A 285 -10.88 -6.77 -21.29
C GLY A 285 -12.18 -5.98 -21.12
N SER A 286 -12.79 -6.04 -19.93
CA SER A 286 -14.03 -5.32 -19.66
C SER A 286 -14.14 -4.80 -18.23
N GLY A 287 -14.86 -3.69 -18.07
CA GLY A 287 -15.07 -3.04 -16.76
C GLY A 287 -13.84 -2.28 -16.25
N LEU A 288 -13.86 -2.03 -14.94
CA LEU A 288 -12.80 -1.33 -14.23
C LEU A 288 -12.22 -2.22 -13.14
N THR A 289 -10.92 -2.09 -12.90
CA THR A 289 -10.22 -2.69 -11.75
C THR A 289 -9.66 -1.58 -10.88
N LEU A 290 -9.91 -1.64 -9.58
CA LEU A 290 -9.37 -0.70 -8.60
C LEU A 290 -8.27 -1.36 -7.77
N SER A 291 -7.28 -0.58 -7.37
CA SER A 291 -6.32 -0.98 -6.35
C SER A 291 -6.93 -0.99 -4.94
N ASN A 292 -6.16 -1.48 -3.95
CA ASN A 292 -6.39 -1.08 -2.57
C ASN A 292 -6.33 0.45 -2.41
N ASN A 293 -6.99 0.95 -1.36
CA ASN A 293 -6.88 2.36 -0.98
C ASN A 293 -5.43 2.70 -0.58
N TYR A 294 -4.98 3.91 -0.93
CA TYR A 294 -3.79 4.52 -0.34
C TYR A 294 -4.11 5.91 0.20
N THR A 295 -3.48 6.29 1.31
CA THR A 295 -3.51 7.63 1.90
C THR A 295 -2.29 8.42 1.48
N ILE A 296 -2.44 9.74 1.40
CA ILE A 296 -1.36 10.67 1.11
C ILE A 296 -1.39 11.74 2.18
N ASP A 297 -0.24 12.04 2.76
CA ASP A 297 -0.02 13.24 3.58
C ASP A 297 1.28 13.93 3.19
N GLN A 298 1.16 14.97 2.37
CA GLN A 298 2.31 15.73 1.87
C GLN A 298 2.47 17.07 2.61
N THR A 299 1.89 17.20 3.79
CA THR A 299 2.02 18.37 4.66
C THR A 299 2.99 18.09 5.81
N ARG A 300 3.86 19.05 6.13
CA ARG A 300 4.75 18.96 7.28
C ARG A 300 4.14 19.74 8.45
N PRO A 301 4.34 19.31 9.70
CA PRO A 301 3.88 20.08 10.84
C PRO A 301 4.60 21.43 10.91
N THR A 302 3.83 22.48 11.17
CA THR A 302 4.31 23.83 11.50
C THR A 302 3.96 24.14 12.95
N ALA A 303 4.63 25.11 13.58
CA ALA A 303 4.35 25.48 14.97
C ALA A 303 4.35 26.99 15.19
N SER A 304 3.78 27.40 16.32
CA SER A 304 3.89 28.75 16.88
C SER A 304 4.19 28.67 18.37
N ILE A 305 4.96 29.63 18.90
CA ILE A 305 5.34 29.68 20.31
C ILE A 305 4.88 31.02 20.90
N VAL A 306 4.08 30.96 21.96
CA VAL A 306 3.58 32.13 22.70
C VAL A 306 4.04 32.04 24.14
N ILE A 307 4.56 33.17 24.64
CA ILE A 307 4.93 33.34 26.04
C ILE A 307 3.91 34.33 26.62
N ALA A 308 3.19 33.94 27.66
CA ALA A 308 2.05 34.71 28.17
C ALA A 308 2.44 36.07 28.74
N ASP A 309 3.51 36.10 29.53
CA ASP A 309 4.17 37.30 30.05
C ASP A 309 5.52 37.52 29.36
N ASN A 310 5.73 38.72 28.82
CA ASN A 310 6.90 39.09 28.05
C ASN A 310 7.94 39.92 28.82
N ALA A 311 7.73 40.18 30.12
CA ALA A 311 8.67 40.89 30.97
C ALA A 311 8.71 40.26 32.36
N LEU A 312 9.72 39.44 32.63
CA LEU A 312 9.80 38.66 33.86
C LEU A 312 10.82 39.21 34.86
N SER A 313 10.42 39.23 36.13
CA SER A 313 11.20 39.69 37.27
C SER A 313 11.50 38.58 38.27
N ALA A 314 12.27 38.87 39.33
CA ALA A 314 12.72 37.84 40.27
C ALA A 314 11.56 37.19 41.04
N GLY A 315 11.29 35.91 40.73
CA GLY A 315 10.24 35.11 41.37
C GLY A 315 8.99 34.94 40.50
N GLU A 316 8.95 35.57 39.33
CA GLU A 316 7.87 35.40 38.35
C GLU A 316 8.12 34.18 37.46
N THR A 317 7.03 33.68 36.88
CA THR A 317 7.04 32.60 35.89
C THR A 317 6.03 32.90 34.80
N SER A 318 6.26 32.42 33.58
CA SER A 318 5.33 32.63 32.45
C SER A 318 4.92 31.31 31.82
N LEU A 319 3.66 31.20 31.42
CA LEU A 319 3.19 30.04 30.65
C LEU A 319 3.67 30.16 29.20
N VAL A 320 4.33 29.12 28.72
CA VAL A 320 4.73 28.96 27.33
C VAL A 320 3.79 27.98 26.67
N THR A 321 3.20 28.38 25.55
CA THR A 321 2.29 27.57 24.74
C THR A 321 2.91 27.38 23.36
N ILE A 322 3.12 26.12 22.96
CA ILE A 322 3.51 25.72 21.62
C ILE A 322 2.30 25.09 20.95
N THR A 323 1.91 25.58 19.77
CA THR A 323 0.77 25.03 19.01
C THR A 323 1.26 24.57 17.65
N PHE A 324 1.06 23.30 17.33
CA PHE A 324 1.35 22.72 16.02
C PHE A 324 0.13 22.80 15.09
N SER A 325 0.35 22.80 13.78
CA SER A 325 -0.74 22.76 12.77
C SER A 325 -1.49 21.43 12.72
N GLU A 326 -0.90 20.39 13.30
CA GLU A 326 -1.40 19.01 13.35
C GLU A 326 -0.74 18.25 14.50
N ALA A 327 -1.22 17.04 14.78
CA ALA A 327 -0.76 16.27 15.92
C ALA A 327 0.66 15.75 15.66
N VAL A 328 1.57 15.97 16.60
CA VAL A 328 2.97 15.58 16.45
C VAL A 328 3.41 14.53 17.47
N SER A 329 4.48 13.83 17.12
CA SER A 329 5.25 12.90 17.94
C SER A 329 6.73 13.30 17.90
N GLY A 330 7.51 12.80 18.87
CA GLY A 330 8.94 13.11 18.96
C GLY A 330 9.29 14.48 19.54
N PHE A 331 8.30 15.34 19.84
CA PHE A 331 8.55 16.64 20.47
C PHE A 331 8.79 16.52 21.97
N ASP A 332 9.91 17.08 22.45
CA ASP A 332 10.20 17.26 23.87
C ASP A 332 11.03 18.53 24.16
N ASN A 333 11.47 18.72 25.41
CA ASN A 333 12.26 19.88 25.81
C ASN A 333 13.64 19.97 25.13
N SER A 334 14.19 18.87 24.60
CA SER A 334 15.49 18.86 23.92
C SER A 334 15.43 19.51 22.53
N ASP A 335 14.24 19.62 21.95
CA ASP A 335 14.01 20.36 20.70
C ASP A 335 13.98 21.89 20.90
N LEU A 336 13.96 22.34 22.17
CA LEU A 336 13.85 23.75 22.53
C LEU A 336 15.19 24.32 23.02
N ASN A 337 15.52 25.52 22.53
CA ASN A 337 16.53 26.37 23.13
C ASN A 337 15.85 27.45 23.97
N VAL A 338 16.20 27.52 25.25
CA VAL A 338 15.54 28.35 26.26
C VAL A 338 16.58 29.25 26.93
N PRO A 339 16.91 30.41 26.35
CA PRO A 339 17.86 31.34 26.97
C PRO A 339 17.28 31.96 28.24
N ASN A 340 18.15 32.35 29.17
CA ASN A 340 17.82 33.15 30.36
C ASN A 340 16.87 32.49 31.36
N GLY A 341 16.59 31.19 31.24
CA GLY A 341 15.75 30.45 32.16
C GLY A 341 15.69 28.97 31.85
N THR A 342 14.66 28.32 32.39
CA THR A 342 14.35 26.91 32.15
C THR A 342 12.86 26.74 31.89
N LEU A 343 12.49 25.67 31.20
CA LEU A 343 11.10 25.23 31.08
C LEU A 343 10.87 24.02 31.98
N SER A 344 9.67 23.94 32.56
CA SER A 344 9.16 22.65 33.04
C SER A 344 9.06 21.65 31.88
N THR A 345 8.80 20.37 32.21
CA THR A 345 8.48 19.38 31.19
C THR A 345 7.30 19.85 30.35
N VAL A 346 7.46 19.82 29.02
CA VAL A 346 6.35 20.10 28.09
C VAL A 346 5.30 19.01 28.20
N SER A 347 4.02 19.39 28.17
CA SER A 347 2.91 18.44 28.22
C SER A 347 1.77 18.85 27.30
N SER A 348 1.08 17.85 26.74
CA SER A 348 -0.10 18.01 25.88
C SER A 348 -1.26 17.16 26.42
N ASN A 349 -2.47 17.68 26.29
CA ASN A 349 -3.72 17.00 26.67
C ASN A 349 -4.68 16.80 25.49
N ASP A 350 -4.27 17.17 24.28
CA ASP A 350 -5.08 17.15 23.06
C ASP A 350 -4.49 16.23 21.98
N GLY A 351 -3.66 15.27 22.39
CA GLY A 351 -3.06 14.30 21.48
C GLY A 351 -1.88 14.85 20.68
N GLY A 352 -1.23 15.91 21.17
CA GLY A 352 0.01 16.42 20.59
C GLY A 352 -0.15 17.67 19.70
N ILE A 353 -1.29 18.36 19.74
CA ILE A 353 -1.51 19.61 18.99
C ILE A 353 -0.96 20.80 19.79
N THR A 354 -1.36 20.92 21.05
CA THR A 354 -0.97 22.02 21.94
C THR A 354 -0.14 21.49 23.09
N TRP A 355 1.03 22.11 23.29
CA TRP A 355 1.96 21.79 24.35
C TRP A 355 2.19 22.99 25.25
N THR A 356 2.24 22.75 26.56
CA THR A 356 2.46 23.80 27.55
C THR A 356 3.60 23.47 28.50
N ALA A 357 4.31 24.51 28.92
CA ALA A 357 5.33 24.45 29.97
C ALA A 357 5.43 25.79 30.70
N THR A 358 5.92 25.77 31.94
CA THR A 358 6.19 26.97 32.72
C THR A 358 7.64 27.40 32.53
N PHE A 359 7.86 28.62 32.02
CA PHE A 359 9.15 29.26 31.98
C PHE A 359 9.47 29.92 33.32
N THR A 360 10.63 29.56 33.87
CA THR A 360 11.20 30.15 35.09
C THR A 360 12.52 30.82 34.74
N PRO A 361 12.66 32.15 34.87
CA PRO A 361 13.92 32.81 34.59
C PRO A 361 15.01 32.39 35.58
N ASN A 362 16.27 32.38 35.11
CA ASN A 362 17.41 32.15 35.98
C ASN A 362 17.59 33.34 36.94
N ALA A 363 18.11 33.10 38.13
CA ALA A 363 18.40 34.15 39.09
C ALA A 363 19.56 35.06 38.61
N ASN A 364 19.52 36.34 39.00
CA ASN A 364 20.53 37.35 38.70
C ASN A 364 20.81 37.55 37.19
N VAL A 365 19.78 37.46 36.37
CA VAL A 365 19.84 37.76 34.93
C VAL A 365 19.25 39.14 34.67
N ASN A 366 19.93 39.94 33.84
CA ASN A 366 19.39 41.14 33.24
C ASN A 366 19.60 41.04 31.72
N ALA A 367 18.51 40.72 31.00
CA ALA A 367 18.50 40.50 29.57
C ALA A 367 17.37 41.32 28.93
N SER A 368 17.75 42.20 28.00
CA SER A 368 16.81 43.03 27.23
C SER A 368 16.19 42.32 26.04
N THR A 369 16.69 41.13 25.69
CA THR A 369 16.10 40.25 24.67
C THR A 369 16.24 38.78 25.09
N GLY A 370 15.19 38.02 24.76
CA GLY A 370 15.11 36.58 24.97
C GLY A 370 14.09 36.02 23.99
N GLN A 371 14.37 34.83 23.45
CA GLN A 371 13.46 34.16 22.52
C GLN A 371 13.60 32.65 22.71
N ILE A 372 12.49 31.94 22.88
CA ILE A 372 12.48 30.49 22.89
C ILE A 372 12.40 30.04 21.44
N SER A 373 13.30 29.14 21.03
CA SER A 373 13.30 28.60 19.68
C SER A 373 13.13 27.09 19.66
N LEU A 374 12.33 26.58 18.75
CA LEU A 374 12.09 25.17 18.46
C LEU A 374 12.84 24.75 17.19
N ASN A 375 13.64 23.70 17.27
CA ASN A 375 14.10 22.97 16.10
C ASN A 375 13.07 21.92 15.69
N SER A 376 12.39 22.12 14.56
CA SER A 376 11.28 21.24 14.15
C SER A 376 11.73 19.97 13.42
N ALA A 377 13.03 19.77 13.19
CA ALA A 377 13.52 18.64 12.40
C ALA A 377 13.31 17.26 13.06
N GLY A 378 13.24 17.20 14.40
CA GLY A 378 12.98 15.97 15.17
C GLY A 378 11.49 15.71 15.44
N VAL A 379 10.62 16.64 15.08
CA VAL A 379 9.19 16.60 15.38
C VAL A 379 8.45 16.11 14.14
N THR A 380 7.76 14.98 14.24
CA THR A 380 7.05 14.37 13.11
C THR A 380 5.55 14.35 13.34
N ASP A 381 4.76 14.53 12.28
CA ASP A 381 3.33 14.25 12.35
C ASP A 381 3.04 12.73 12.43
N LEU A 382 1.76 12.36 12.32
CA LEU A 382 1.32 10.96 12.36
C LEU A 382 1.64 10.18 11.08
N ALA A 383 1.78 10.86 9.94
CA ALA A 383 2.19 10.26 8.68
C ALA A 383 3.71 10.06 8.59
N GLY A 384 4.49 10.64 9.51
CA GLY A 384 5.94 10.57 9.55
C GLY A 384 6.64 11.76 8.90
N ASN A 385 5.91 12.83 8.55
CA ASN A 385 6.52 14.03 8.00
C ASN A 385 7.23 14.81 9.11
N ALA A 386 8.56 14.88 9.03
CA ALA A 386 9.32 15.76 9.90
C ALA A 386 9.01 17.24 9.61
N GLY A 387 8.90 18.04 10.66
CA GLY A 387 8.90 19.50 10.56
C GLY A 387 10.22 20.01 9.98
N SER A 388 10.28 21.30 9.71
CA SER A 388 11.49 21.91 9.13
C SER A 388 11.77 23.29 9.68
N GLY A 389 13.06 23.61 9.79
CA GLY A 389 13.53 24.92 10.21
C GLY A 389 13.48 25.16 11.72
N ILE A 390 13.77 26.41 12.07
CA ILE A 390 13.72 26.93 13.44
C ILE A 390 12.53 27.88 13.55
N ILE A 391 11.72 27.68 14.58
CA ILE A 391 10.56 28.52 14.89
C ILE A 391 10.85 29.23 16.21
N SER A 392 10.63 30.54 16.26
CA SER A 392 10.89 31.31 17.46
C SER A 392 9.63 31.95 18.03
N SER A 393 9.60 32.13 19.35
CA SER A 393 8.61 32.93 20.04
C SER A 393 8.72 34.44 19.71
N GLY A 394 7.77 35.23 20.20
CA GLY A 394 8.00 36.66 20.41
C GLY A 394 9.18 36.92 21.36
N SER A 395 9.78 38.12 21.28
CA SER A 395 10.83 38.52 22.22
C SER A 395 10.26 38.79 23.60
N PHE A 396 11.01 38.44 24.64
CA PHE A 396 10.72 38.75 26.05
C PHE A 396 11.95 39.36 26.73
N THR A 397 11.75 39.99 27.89
CA THR A 397 12.81 40.51 28.76
C THR A 397 12.84 39.76 30.08
N VAL A 398 14.02 39.72 30.70
CA VAL A 398 14.22 39.13 32.03
C VAL A 398 15.06 40.07 32.86
N ASP A 399 14.57 40.49 34.03
CA ASP A 399 15.36 41.17 35.04
C ASP A 399 15.10 40.59 36.44
N THR A 400 15.87 39.56 36.77
CA THR A 400 15.85 38.92 38.09
C THR A 400 16.94 39.45 39.03
N THR A 401 17.59 40.57 38.69
CA THR A 401 18.60 41.17 39.56
C THR A 401 17.94 41.84 40.76
N ARG A 402 18.32 41.42 41.98
CA ARG A 402 17.77 42.00 43.22
C ARG A 402 18.67 43.12 43.72
N PRO A 403 18.11 44.21 44.28
CA PRO A 403 18.93 45.26 44.89
C PRO A 403 19.62 44.72 46.15
N SER A 404 20.87 45.14 46.34
CA SER A 404 21.67 44.86 47.55
C SER A 404 22.18 46.17 48.14
N ALA A 405 22.24 46.29 49.45
CA ALA A 405 22.69 47.51 50.13
C ALA A 405 24.03 47.35 50.85
N THR A 406 24.70 48.48 51.07
CA THR A 406 25.76 48.66 52.06
C THR A 406 25.40 49.85 52.95
N ILE A 407 25.76 49.81 54.24
CA ILE A 407 25.43 50.85 55.22
C ILE A 407 26.71 51.30 55.91
N VAL A 408 26.94 52.61 55.94
CA VAL A 408 28.11 53.21 56.59
C VAL A 408 27.64 54.25 57.60
N VAL A 409 28.03 54.06 58.86
CA VAL A 409 27.96 55.09 59.91
C VAL A 409 29.28 55.86 59.83
N ALA A 410 29.22 57.19 59.64
CA ALA A 410 30.40 57.98 59.35
C ALA A 410 31.31 58.19 60.57
N ASP A 411 30.71 58.34 61.75
CA ASP A 411 31.40 58.45 63.03
C ASP A 411 30.99 57.28 63.91
N ASN A 412 31.99 56.50 64.34
CA ASN A 412 31.79 55.22 65.00
C ASN A 412 31.96 55.30 66.52
N ALA A 413 32.13 56.50 67.08
CA ALA A 413 32.23 56.69 68.53
C ALA A 413 31.48 57.96 68.96
N LEU A 414 30.23 57.79 69.39
CA LEU A 414 29.36 58.91 69.74
C LEU A 414 29.34 59.18 71.25
N SER A 415 29.68 60.40 71.61
CA SER A 415 29.55 61.01 72.94
C SER A 415 28.22 61.74 73.08
N ALA A 416 27.86 62.17 74.30
CA ALA A 416 26.61 62.90 74.54
C ALA A 416 26.51 64.20 73.72
N GLY A 417 25.46 64.32 72.90
CA GLY A 417 25.14 65.52 72.11
C GLY A 417 25.69 65.51 70.68
N GLU A 418 26.45 64.48 70.29
CA GLU A 418 26.94 64.31 68.92
C GLU A 418 25.87 63.71 68.01
N THR A 419 25.99 63.89 66.70
CA THR A 419 25.17 63.19 65.70
C THR A 419 26.07 62.78 64.54
N THR A 420 25.73 61.71 63.84
CA THR A 420 26.52 61.25 62.70
C THR A 420 25.69 61.01 61.46
N LEU A 421 26.30 61.10 60.29
CA LEU A 421 25.66 60.76 59.02
C LEU A 421 25.68 59.25 58.82
N VAL A 422 24.55 58.69 58.44
CA VAL A 422 24.44 57.30 57.99
C VAL A 422 24.11 57.30 56.52
N THR A 423 24.92 56.59 55.73
CA THR A 423 24.79 56.47 54.29
C THR A 423 24.43 55.04 53.91
N PHE A 424 23.37 54.88 53.13
CA PHE A 424 22.92 53.63 52.55
C PHE A 424 23.18 53.68 51.04
N THR A 425 23.94 52.73 50.50
CA THR A 425 24.25 52.65 49.06
C THR A 425 23.73 51.34 48.50
N PHE A 426 22.85 51.42 47.51
CA PHE A 426 22.27 50.26 46.82
C PHE A 426 23.03 49.96 45.52
N SER A 427 23.04 48.68 45.12
CA SER A 427 23.65 48.21 43.86
C SER A 427 22.93 48.72 42.60
N GLN A 428 21.71 49.21 42.77
CA GLN A 428 20.86 49.83 41.75
C GLN A 428 19.84 50.73 42.45
N ALA A 429 19.22 51.64 41.70
CA ALA A 429 18.19 52.51 42.24
C ALA A 429 17.02 51.70 42.82
N VAL A 430 16.59 52.05 44.03
CA VAL A 430 15.47 51.40 44.72
C VAL A 430 14.33 52.37 45.04
N SER A 431 13.14 51.79 45.13
CA SER A 431 11.92 52.38 45.67
C SER A 431 11.48 51.60 46.91
N GLY A 432 10.57 52.16 47.71
CA GLY A 432 10.03 51.53 48.92
C GLY A 432 10.87 51.71 50.18
N PHE A 433 12.16 52.07 50.06
CA PHE A 433 13.05 52.27 51.21
C PHE A 433 12.59 53.42 52.11
N SER A 434 12.48 53.14 53.40
CA SER A 434 12.05 54.06 54.44
C SER A 434 12.69 53.72 55.80
N ASN A 435 12.47 54.56 56.81
CA ASN A 435 12.91 54.26 58.18
C ASN A 435 12.21 53.03 58.80
N ALA A 436 11.07 52.58 58.25
CA ALA A 436 10.38 51.39 58.76
C ALA A 436 11.15 50.10 58.44
N ASP A 437 12.01 50.13 57.42
CA ASP A 437 12.85 49.00 57.01
C ASP A 437 14.13 48.89 57.87
N LEU A 438 14.30 49.79 58.84
CA LEU A 438 15.51 49.90 59.65
C LEU A 438 15.24 49.52 61.10
N SER A 439 16.11 48.68 61.65
CA SER A 439 16.27 48.50 63.09
C SER A 439 17.54 49.21 63.54
N VAL A 440 17.38 50.08 64.54
CA VAL A 440 18.40 51.02 65.00
C VAL A 440 18.65 50.78 66.48
N ALA A 441 19.85 50.28 66.82
CA ALA A 441 20.24 50.10 68.21
C ALA A 441 20.57 51.43 68.89
N ASN A 442 20.06 51.64 70.12
CA ASN A 442 20.47 52.73 71.01
C ASN A 442 20.42 54.16 70.41
N GLY A 443 19.50 54.42 69.48
CA GLY A 443 19.29 55.75 68.93
C GLY A 443 18.13 55.82 67.95
N THR A 444 18.05 56.93 67.24
CA THR A 444 17.04 57.22 66.22
C THR A 444 17.69 57.78 64.97
N LEU A 445 17.03 57.62 63.82
CA LEU A 445 17.42 58.23 62.55
C LEU A 445 16.43 59.33 62.18
N SER A 446 16.92 60.41 61.58
CA SER A 446 16.07 61.32 60.80
C SER A 446 15.41 60.57 59.63
N THR A 447 14.44 61.21 58.98
CA THR A 447 13.88 60.67 57.74
C THR A 447 14.98 60.40 56.73
N VAL A 448 15.02 59.19 56.17
CA VAL A 448 15.94 58.84 55.09
C VAL A 448 15.59 59.66 53.83
N SER A 449 16.59 60.17 53.14
CA SER A 449 16.40 60.96 51.91
C SER A 449 17.43 60.61 50.84
N SER A 450 17.01 60.64 49.57
CA SER A 450 17.86 60.42 48.40
C SER A 450 17.77 61.63 47.46
N SER A 451 18.89 61.96 46.83
CA SER A 451 19.01 63.02 45.82
C SER A 451 19.40 62.51 44.43
N ASP A 452 19.66 61.20 44.29
CA ASP A 452 20.16 60.56 43.07
C ASP A 452 19.18 59.55 42.47
N GLY A 453 17.90 59.71 42.78
CA GLY A 453 16.84 58.83 42.27
C GLY A 453 16.79 57.46 42.95
N GLY A 454 17.34 57.34 44.16
CA GLY A 454 17.19 56.15 45.00
C GLY A 454 18.39 55.21 44.99
N SER A 455 19.55 55.60 44.46
CA SER A 455 20.78 54.78 44.50
C SER A 455 21.52 54.95 45.83
N THR A 456 21.55 56.17 46.38
CA THR A 456 22.08 56.46 47.70
C THR A 456 21.04 57.19 48.56
N TRP A 457 21.00 56.83 49.84
CA TRP A 457 20.12 57.44 50.83
C TRP A 457 20.92 57.84 52.06
N THR A 458 20.54 58.95 52.69
CA THR A 458 21.20 59.45 53.90
C THR A 458 20.21 59.80 55.00
N ALA A 459 20.64 59.64 56.25
CA ALA A 459 19.95 60.10 57.45
C ALA A 459 20.94 60.50 58.53
N THR A 460 20.52 61.38 59.45
CA THR A 460 21.30 61.73 60.63
C THR A 460 20.91 60.82 61.79
N PHE A 461 21.88 60.13 62.37
CA PHE A 461 21.72 59.33 63.58
C PHE A 461 21.92 60.17 64.84
N THR A 462 20.99 60.03 65.78
CA THR A 462 21.05 60.61 67.13
C THR A 462 20.90 59.49 68.16
N GLN A 463 21.96 59.28 68.93
CA GLN A 463 22.10 58.38 70.05
C GLN A 463 21.15 58.67 71.22
N ASN A 464 20.76 57.63 71.95
CA ASN A 464 20.01 57.75 73.19
C ASN A 464 20.89 58.27 74.33
N ALA A 465 20.27 58.99 75.28
CA ALA A 465 20.95 59.46 76.49
C ALA A 465 21.16 58.32 77.51
N ASN A 466 22.22 58.41 78.31
CA ASN A 466 22.59 57.48 79.38
C ASN A 466 22.85 56.03 78.92
N VAL A 467 23.39 55.85 77.72
CA VAL A 467 23.81 54.54 77.18
C VAL A 467 25.33 54.46 77.12
N THR A 468 25.89 53.30 77.50
CA THR A 468 27.27 52.93 77.21
C THR A 468 27.24 51.54 76.56
N ASP A 469 27.45 51.47 75.24
CA ASP A 469 27.40 50.24 74.45
C ASP A 469 28.47 50.27 73.35
N ALA A 470 29.26 49.21 73.23
CA ALA A 470 30.35 49.10 72.27
C ALA A 470 29.97 48.31 71.00
N SER A 471 28.75 47.78 70.91
CA SER A 471 28.34 46.78 69.91
C SER A 471 27.03 47.15 69.20
N ASN A 472 26.93 48.37 68.68
CA ASN A 472 25.72 48.83 68.01
C ASN A 472 25.80 48.65 66.49
N LEU A 473 24.66 48.27 65.91
CA LEU A 473 24.48 48.16 64.46
C LEU A 473 23.18 48.85 64.04
N ILE A 474 23.16 49.32 62.80
CA ILE A 474 21.94 49.62 62.06
C ILE A 474 21.75 48.47 61.08
N THR A 475 20.59 47.83 61.11
CA THR A 475 20.25 46.75 60.18
C THR A 475 19.09 47.16 59.29
N LEU A 476 19.27 47.00 57.99
CA LEU A 476 18.25 47.14 56.97
C LEU A 476 17.65 45.77 56.66
N ASP A 477 16.32 45.68 56.68
CA ASP A 477 15.58 44.60 56.02
C ASP A 477 15.47 44.92 54.52
N ASN A 478 16.19 44.16 53.68
CA ASN A 478 16.18 44.40 52.24
C ASN A 478 14.87 43.94 51.58
N THR A 479 13.96 43.26 52.29
CA THR A 479 12.68 42.83 51.70
C THR A 479 11.71 43.98 51.44
N GLY A 480 11.89 45.13 52.11
CA GLY A 480 11.10 46.35 51.91
C GLY A 480 11.52 47.21 50.72
N VAL A 481 12.69 46.93 50.11
CA VAL A 481 13.21 47.73 48.97
C VAL A 481 13.00 47.00 47.65
N THR A 482 12.66 47.73 46.60
CA THR A 482 12.35 47.17 45.26
C THR A 482 13.07 47.95 44.18
N ASN A 483 13.64 47.27 43.18
CA ASN A 483 14.24 47.95 42.03
C ASN A 483 13.19 48.35 40.97
N ALA A 484 13.65 48.87 39.82
CA ALA A 484 12.76 49.31 38.74
C ALA A 484 11.98 48.18 38.05
N SER A 485 12.49 46.94 38.05
CA SER A 485 11.78 45.77 37.51
C SER A 485 10.73 45.20 38.46
N GLY A 486 10.66 45.66 39.71
CA GLY A 486 9.74 45.10 40.70
C GLY A 486 10.35 43.95 41.52
N SER A 487 11.63 43.63 41.31
CA SER A 487 12.37 42.67 42.12
C SER A 487 12.70 43.26 43.49
N THR A 488 12.19 42.65 44.55
CA THR A 488 12.50 43.02 45.94
C THR A 488 13.93 42.65 46.32
N GLY A 489 14.53 43.36 47.29
CA GLY A 489 15.76 42.89 47.91
C GLY A 489 15.52 41.61 48.72
N SER A 490 16.59 41.05 49.31
CA SER A 490 16.48 39.84 50.12
C SER A 490 17.45 39.87 51.30
N GLY A 491 17.03 39.26 52.41
CA GLY A 491 17.81 39.20 53.65
C GLY A 491 17.99 40.56 54.31
N THR A 492 19.02 40.68 55.13
CA THR A 492 19.33 41.90 55.88
C THR A 492 20.74 42.40 55.60
N THR A 493 20.93 43.72 55.58
CA THR A 493 22.26 44.36 55.53
C THR A 493 22.55 45.03 56.86
N ALA A 494 23.73 44.80 57.43
CA ALA A 494 24.19 45.51 58.63
C ALA A 494 25.18 46.62 58.27
N SER A 495 25.20 47.68 59.07
CA SER A 495 26.25 48.70 59.04
C SER A 495 27.58 48.18 59.59
N ASN A 496 28.62 49.01 59.49
CA ASN A 496 29.75 48.89 60.41
C ASN A 496 29.31 49.13 61.87
N ASN A 497 30.07 48.60 62.82
CA ASN A 497 29.84 48.78 64.25
C ASN A 497 30.11 50.23 64.68
N TYR A 498 29.33 50.73 65.64
CA TYR A 498 29.55 52.02 66.31
C TYR A 498 29.39 51.89 67.83
N THR A 499 30.13 52.70 68.57
CA THR A 499 30.09 52.79 70.03
C THR A 499 29.35 54.04 70.47
N ILE A 500 28.65 53.94 71.60
CA ILE A 500 27.96 55.05 72.24
C ILE A 500 28.43 55.12 73.69
N ASP A 501 28.84 56.29 74.14
CA ASP A 501 29.03 56.60 75.55
C ASP A 501 28.42 57.97 75.90
N THR A 502 27.16 57.94 76.31
CA THR A 502 26.41 59.12 76.78
C THR A 502 26.17 59.12 78.29
N GLN A 503 26.68 58.13 79.01
CA GLN A 503 26.52 58.05 80.46
C GLN A 503 27.43 59.08 81.14
N ARG A 504 26.81 60.02 81.85
CA ARG A 504 27.55 61.01 82.63
C ARG A 504 28.07 60.36 83.91
N PRO A 505 29.30 60.67 84.36
CA PRO A 505 29.78 60.22 85.67
C PRO A 505 28.85 60.70 86.78
N THR A 506 28.50 59.81 87.72
CA THR A 506 27.79 60.18 88.96
C THR A 506 28.71 60.04 90.15
N ALA A 507 28.58 60.95 91.12
CA ALA A 507 29.30 60.89 92.38
C ALA A 507 28.32 61.06 93.54
N THR A 508 28.32 60.11 94.48
CA THR A 508 27.58 60.22 95.75
C THR A 508 28.54 60.55 96.87
N ILE A 509 28.33 61.70 97.52
CA ILE A 509 29.01 62.04 98.76
C ILE A 509 28.12 61.57 99.92
N THR A 510 28.58 60.57 100.67
CA THR A 510 27.96 60.15 101.93
C THR A 510 28.70 60.84 103.09
N VAL A 511 27.95 61.55 103.93
CA VAL A 511 28.50 62.13 105.18
C VAL A 511 28.28 61.12 106.30
N ALA A 512 29.36 60.67 106.94
CA ALA A 512 29.34 59.52 107.84
C ALA A 512 28.58 59.70 109.18
N ASN A 513 28.06 60.89 109.51
CA ASN A 513 27.25 61.09 110.72
C ASN A 513 26.45 62.42 110.67
N PRO A 514 25.11 62.43 110.67
CA PRO A 514 24.33 63.67 110.70
C PRO A 514 24.32 64.38 112.09
N ASN A 515 24.94 63.80 113.12
CA ASN A 515 24.90 64.31 114.50
C ASN A 515 26.28 64.70 115.08
N LEU A 516 27.06 65.54 114.37
CA LEU A 516 28.24 66.20 114.98
C LEU A 516 27.78 67.40 115.83
N ALA A 517 27.90 67.29 117.16
CA ALA A 517 27.72 68.42 118.08
C ALA A 517 28.94 69.37 118.04
N ILE A 518 28.70 70.67 118.32
CA ILE A 518 29.71 71.73 118.26
C ILE A 518 30.91 71.37 119.14
N GLY A 519 32.08 71.17 118.52
CA GLY A 519 33.37 70.98 119.20
C GLY A 519 34.06 69.62 118.99
N GLN A 520 33.49 68.67 118.24
CA GLN A 520 34.21 67.43 117.89
C GLN A 520 34.84 67.48 116.49
N THR A 521 36.14 67.20 116.41
CA THR A 521 36.86 66.88 115.18
C THR A 521 36.91 65.37 115.00
N SER A 522 36.63 64.86 113.80
CA SER A 522 36.81 63.44 113.46
C SER A 522 38.21 62.95 113.81
N PRO A 523 38.37 61.72 114.33
CA PRO A 523 39.69 61.15 114.58
C PRO A 523 40.46 61.04 113.26
N SER A 524 41.74 61.43 113.30
CA SER A 524 42.68 61.39 112.19
C SER A 524 42.73 60.00 111.55
N ALA A 525 42.47 59.92 110.24
CA ALA A 525 42.84 58.74 109.47
C ALA A 525 44.37 58.72 109.31
N SER A 526 45.02 57.72 109.90
CA SER A 526 46.39 57.34 109.59
C SER A 526 46.43 56.54 108.29
N ALA A 527 47.28 56.99 107.36
CA ALA A 527 47.80 56.34 106.14
C ALA A 527 46.85 55.47 105.29
#